data_AF-A0A497LIX4-F1
#
_entry.id   AF-A0A497LIX4-F1
#
_cell.length_a   1.000
_cell.length_b   1.000
_cell.length_c   1.000
_cell.angle_alpha   90.00
_cell.angle_beta   90.00
_cell.angle_gamma   90.00
#
_symmetry.space_group_name_H-M   'P 1'
#
loop_
_entity.id
_entity.type
_entity.pdbx_description
1 polymer ?
#
loop_
_entity_poly.entity_id
_entity_poly.type
_entity_poly.pdbx_seq_one_letter_code
_entity_poly.pdbx_strand_id
1 'polypeptide(L)'
;MRIDPMIPVEGWRELYGELAEKVAELKPERVTLGCLRFFPVVKAFSRRNKAVFKYAVERSPDGRFRPPEKTRIEMYKFMASRLKGLEVGLCKETFSVHRALKFSAGCNCLP
;
A
#
# COMPACT_ATOMS: atom_id res chain seq x y z
N MET A 1 -6.28 0.46 -12.36
CA MET A 1 -5.75 1.65 -11.65
C MET A 1 -4.80 1.22 -10.54
N ARG A 2 -3.78 2.03 -10.18
CA ARG A 2 -2.79 1.69 -9.15
C ARG A 2 -2.67 2.80 -8.11
N ILE A 3 -2.75 2.43 -6.83
CA ILE A 3 -2.54 3.30 -5.67
C ILE A 3 -1.34 2.73 -4.90
N ASP A 4 -0.14 3.15 -5.30
CA ASP A 4 1.12 2.72 -4.72
C ASP A 4 2.14 3.86 -4.88
N PRO A 5 2.72 4.41 -3.80
CA PRO A 5 2.61 3.94 -2.42
C PRO A 5 1.44 4.56 -1.63
N MET A 6 0.80 3.75 -0.80
CA MET A 6 0.03 4.20 0.35
C MET A 6 0.98 4.52 1.52
N ILE A 7 0.69 5.60 2.25
CA ILE A 7 1.52 6.10 3.36
C ILE A 7 0.62 6.42 4.57
N PRO A 8 0.90 5.89 5.77
CA PRO A 8 0.08 6.14 6.97
C PRO A 8 0.41 7.50 7.60
N VAL A 9 0.21 8.58 6.82
CA VAL A 9 0.27 9.95 7.33
C VAL A 9 -0.86 10.20 8.34
N GLU A 10 -0.76 11.27 9.10
CA GLU A 10 -1.88 11.70 9.95
C GLU A 10 -3.11 12.00 9.08
N GLY A 11 -4.29 11.57 9.53
CA GLY A 11 -5.54 11.69 8.75
C GLY A 11 -5.62 10.82 7.50
N TRP A 12 -4.80 9.75 7.39
CA TRP A 12 -4.78 8.91 6.19
C TRP A 12 -6.15 8.30 5.85
N ARG A 13 -7.01 8.02 6.84
CA ARG A 13 -8.31 7.38 6.61
C ARG A 13 -9.23 8.30 5.81
N GLU A 14 -9.29 9.56 6.18
CA GLU A 14 -10.07 10.60 5.50
C GLU A 14 -9.54 10.79 4.08
N LEU A 15 -8.23 11.00 3.95
CA LEU A 15 -7.56 11.22 2.67
C LEU A 15 -7.74 10.05 1.68
N TYR A 16 -7.53 8.82 2.15
CA TYR A 16 -7.71 7.63 1.32
C TYR A 16 -9.18 7.28 1.11
N GLY A 17 -10.08 7.71 2.00
CA GLY A 17 -11.53 7.57 1.84
C GLY A 17 -12.03 8.40 0.66
N GLU A 18 -11.69 9.69 0.63
CA GLU A 18 -12.00 10.59 -0.49
C GLU A 18 -11.38 10.11 -1.81
N LEU A 19 -10.13 9.59 -1.75
CA LEU A 19 -9.50 9.01 -2.92
C LEU A 19 -10.28 7.77 -3.41
N ALA A 20 -10.72 6.90 -2.50
CA ALA A 20 -11.44 5.70 -2.89
C ALA A 20 -12.78 6.02 -3.57
N GLU A 21 -13.50 7.06 -3.13
CA GLU A 21 -14.73 7.53 -3.77
C GLU A 21 -14.48 7.97 -5.21
N LYS A 22 -13.50 8.85 -5.41
CA LYS A 22 -13.08 9.32 -6.75
C LYS A 22 -12.63 8.16 -7.66
N VAL A 23 -11.92 7.18 -7.10
CA VAL A 23 -11.49 5.99 -7.84
C VAL A 23 -12.68 5.12 -8.22
N ALA A 24 -13.67 4.96 -7.35
CA ALA A 24 -14.86 4.17 -7.61
C ALA A 24 -15.73 4.77 -8.74
N GLU A 25 -15.83 6.09 -8.81
CA GLU A 25 -16.54 6.80 -9.88
C GLU A 25 -15.98 6.50 -11.27
N LEU A 26 -14.66 6.28 -11.38
CA LEU A 26 -13.99 5.93 -12.63
C LEU A 26 -14.27 4.48 -13.07
N LYS A 27 -14.88 3.65 -12.21
CA LYS A 27 -15.21 2.25 -12.45
C LYS A 27 -14.07 1.45 -13.10
N PRO A 28 -12.83 1.51 -12.58
CA PRO A 28 -11.74 0.73 -13.14
C PRO A 28 -12.01 -0.76 -12.94
N GLU A 29 -11.66 -1.59 -13.92
CA GLU A 29 -11.79 -3.05 -13.80
C GLU A 29 -11.08 -3.61 -12.56
N ARG A 30 -9.89 -3.06 -12.25
CA ARG A 30 -9.05 -3.47 -11.12
C ARG A 30 -8.36 -2.29 -10.45
N VAL A 31 -8.23 -2.35 -9.13
CA VAL A 31 -7.41 -1.44 -8.31
C VAL A 31 -6.30 -2.23 -7.61
N THR A 32 -5.04 -1.86 -7.88
CA THR A 32 -3.88 -2.45 -7.20
C THR A 32 -3.36 -1.51 -6.13
N LEU A 33 -3.33 -1.98 -4.88
CA LEU A 33 -2.83 -1.24 -3.71
C LEU A 33 -1.40 -1.66 -3.39
N GLY A 34 -0.58 -0.72 -2.95
CA GLY A 34 0.74 -1.02 -2.36
C GLY A 34 1.11 0.04 -1.34
N CYS A 35 2.05 -0.26 -0.46
CA CYS A 35 2.52 0.68 0.56
C CYS A 35 3.95 1.15 0.26
N LEU A 36 4.32 2.25 0.91
CA LEU A 36 5.67 2.77 0.93
C LEU A 36 6.69 1.65 1.14
N ARG A 37 7.66 1.55 0.23
CA ARG A 37 8.78 0.62 0.35
C ARG A 37 10.03 1.22 -0.25
N PHE A 38 11.17 1.03 0.40
CA PHE A 38 12.45 1.50 -0.13
C PHE A 38 13.62 0.67 0.40
N PHE A 39 14.70 0.60 -0.37
CA PHE A 39 15.96 0.06 0.12
C PHE A 39 16.63 1.05 1.09
N PRO A 40 17.34 0.59 2.13
CA PRO A 40 17.96 1.45 3.13
C PRO A 40 18.82 2.57 2.53
N VAL A 41 19.55 2.25 1.45
CA VAL A 41 20.44 3.18 0.75
C VAL A 41 19.73 4.44 0.21
N VAL A 42 18.43 4.36 -0.08
CA VAL A 42 17.63 5.49 -0.59
C VAL A 42 17.63 6.66 0.41
N LYS A 43 17.74 6.40 1.72
CA LYS A 43 17.79 7.47 2.74
C LYS A 43 19.05 8.34 2.61
N ALA A 44 20.16 7.76 2.15
CA ALA A 44 21.43 8.48 1.95
C ALA A 44 21.37 9.40 0.72
N PHE A 45 20.72 8.95 -0.35
CA PHE A 45 20.60 9.72 -1.60
C PHE A 45 19.45 10.74 -1.60
N SER A 46 18.55 10.70 -0.61
CA SER A 46 17.49 11.70 -0.50
C SER A 46 18.05 13.04 -0.02
N ARG A 47 18.03 14.04 -0.91
CA ARG A 47 18.54 15.41 -0.65
C ARG A 47 17.48 16.37 -0.12
N ARG A 48 16.21 16.00 -0.20
CA ARG A 48 15.06 16.82 0.18
C ARG A 48 14.47 16.35 1.52
N ASN A 49 13.24 16.74 1.80
CA ASN A 49 12.50 16.33 2.98
C ASN A 49 12.51 14.81 3.18
N LYS A 50 13.06 14.37 4.32
CA LYS A 50 13.22 12.96 4.71
C LYS A 50 12.06 12.45 5.57
N ALA A 51 11.04 13.27 5.84
CA ALA A 51 9.93 12.93 6.74
C ALA A 51 9.18 11.66 6.33
N VAL A 52 9.11 11.34 5.02
CA VAL A 52 8.44 10.12 4.54
C VAL A 52 9.05 8.84 5.10
N PHE A 53 10.36 8.83 5.39
CA PHE A 53 11.05 7.64 5.88
C PHE A 53 10.65 7.24 7.31
N LYS A 54 10.03 8.14 8.09
CA LYS A 54 9.56 7.84 9.45
C LYS A 54 8.39 6.85 9.46
N TYR A 55 7.67 6.74 8.35
CA TYR A 55 6.51 5.86 8.22
C TYR A 55 6.87 4.41 7.84
N ALA A 56 8.14 4.13 7.52
CA ALA A 56 8.58 2.79 7.18
C ALA A 56 9.75 2.34 8.07
N VAL A 57 9.40 1.52 9.06
CA VAL A 57 10.29 1.14 10.17
C VAL A 57 10.59 -0.37 10.19
N GLU A 58 9.78 -1.19 9.53
CA GLU A 58 9.99 -2.64 9.46
C GLU A 58 10.78 -3.01 8.21
N ARG A 59 11.87 -3.77 8.38
CA ARG A 59 12.62 -4.34 7.25
C ARG A 59 12.03 -5.70 6.89
N SER A 60 11.60 -5.86 5.65
CA SER A 60 11.03 -7.10 5.14
C SER A 60 12.11 -8.03 4.55
N PRO A 61 11.80 -9.32 4.28
CA PRO A 61 12.76 -10.29 3.74
C PRO A 61 13.40 -9.88 2.40
N ASP A 62 12.71 -9.08 1.58
CA ASP A 62 13.26 -8.54 0.32
C ASP A 62 14.25 -7.37 0.53
N GLY A 63 14.64 -7.11 1.78
CA GLY A 63 15.63 -6.10 2.16
C GLY A 63 15.08 -4.67 2.22
N ARG A 64 13.81 -4.43 1.90
CA ARG A 64 13.20 -3.09 1.89
C ARG A 64 12.50 -2.77 3.20
N PHE A 65 12.52 -1.49 3.58
CA PHE A 65 11.73 -0.96 4.68
C PHE A 65 10.30 -0.71 4.26
N ARG A 66 9.32 -1.02 5.12
CA ARG A 66 7.88 -0.81 4.93
C ARG A 66 7.23 -0.25 6.21
N PRO A 67 6.04 0.37 6.10
CA PRO A 67 5.19 0.59 7.26
C PRO A 67 4.89 -0.71 8.01
N PRO A 68 4.59 -0.63 9.31
CA PRO A 68 4.31 -1.81 10.11
C PRO A 68 3.26 -2.71 9.48
N GLU A 69 3.47 -4.03 9.53
CA GLU A 69 2.57 -5.00 8.90
C GLU A 69 1.11 -4.81 9.29
N LYS A 70 0.85 -4.62 10.59
CA LYS A 70 -0.51 -4.37 11.10
C LYS A 70 -1.13 -3.12 10.46
N THR A 71 -0.37 -2.04 10.35
CA THR A 71 -0.80 -0.79 9.71
C THR A 71 -1.08 -1.00 8.22
N ARG A 72 -0.23 -1.74 7.50
CA ARG A 72 -0.46 -2.04 6.08
C ARG A 72 -1.77 -2.82 5.89
N ILE A 73 -1.99 -3.87 6.68
CA ILE A 73 -3.23 -4.66 6.66
C ILE A 73 -4.45 -3.78 6.93
N GLU A 74 -4.39 -2.89 7.93
CA GLU A 74 -5.45 -1.94 8.25
C GLU A 74 -5.77 -0.99 7.09
N MET A 75 -4.75 -0.40 6.48
CA MET A 75 -4.91 0.48 5.32
C MET A 75 -5.52 -0.24 4.12
N TYR A 76 -5.07 -1.47 3.83
CA TYR A 76 -5.60 -2.25 2.72
C TYR A 76 -7.04 -2.71 2.95
N LYS A 77 -7.39 -3.14 4.18
CA LYS A 77 -8.78 -3.46 4.54
C LYS A 77 -9.69 -2.24 4.41
N PHE A 78 -9.22 -1.08 4.88
CA PHE A 78 -9.96 0.16 4.76
C PHE A 78 -10.25 0.48 3.29
N MET A 79 -9.25 0.49 2.43
CA MET A 79 -9.43 0.75 1.00
C MET A 79 -10.34 -0.27 0.33
N ALA A 80 -10.15 -1.57 0.59
CA ALA A 80 -10.98 -2.61 0.01
C ALA A 80 -12.46 -2.47 0.43
N SER A 81 -12.73 -2.02 1.66
CA SER A 81 -14.10 -1.75 2.12
C SER A 81 -14.76 -0.58 1.38
N ARG A 82 -13.97 0.42 0.96
CA ARG A 82 -14.46 1.60 0.23
C ARG A 82 -14.58 1.34 -1.28
N LEU A 83 -13.76 0.46 -1.83
CA LEU A 83 -13.76 0.05 -3.24
C LEU A 83 -14.63 -1.18 -3.50
N LYS A 84 -15.69 -1.38 -2.70
CA LYS A 84 -16.55 -2.56 -2.78
C LYS A 84 -17.16 -2.69 -4.18
N GLY A 85 -17.05 -3.88 -4.76
CA GLY A 85 -17.54 -4.17 -6.12
C GLY A 85 -16.47 -4.03 -7.21
N LEU A 86 -15.29 -3.51 -6.88
CA LEU A 86 -14.12 -3.53 -7.77
C LEU A 86 -13.18 -4.66 -7.39
N GLU A 87 -12.43 -5.16 -8.37
CA GLU A 87 -11.36 -6.12 -8.09
C GLU A 87 -10.18 -5.40 -7.41
N VAL A 88 -9.79 -5.84 -6.21
CA VAL A 88 -8.68 -5.26 -5.45
C VAL A 88 -7.53 -6.26 -5.37
N GLY A 89 -6.33 -5.82 -5.78
CA GLY A 89 -5.09 -6.59 -5.68
C GLY A 89 -4.01 -5.88 -4.85
N LEU A 90 -2.95 -6.60 -4.47
CA LEU A 90 -1.80 -6.04 -3.74
C LEU A 90 -0.53 -6.08 -4.59
N CYS A 91 0.33 -5.05 -4.44
CA CYS A 91 1.59 -4.93 -5.16
C CYS A 91 2.81 -5.14 -4.25
N LYS A 92 3.71 -6.06 -4.64
CA LYS A 92 5.02 -6.30 -3.99
C LYS A 92 4.93 -6.43 -2.47
N GLU A 93 3.90 -7.15 -2.04
CA GLU A 93 3.59 -7.37 -0.64
C GLU A 93 4.19 -8.66 -0.10
N THR A 94 4.33 -8.72 1.22
CA THR A 94 4.85 -9.89 1.93
C THR A 94 3.83 -11.02 1.91
N PHE A 95 4.30 -12.27 1.92
CA PHE A 95 3.44 -13.46 1.94
C PHE A 95 2.46 -13.46 3.13
N SER A 96 2.92 -13.00 4.32
CA SER A 96 2.08 -12.83 5.52
C SER A 96 0.86 -11.95 5.25
N VAL A 97 1.07 -10.78 4.65
CA VAL A 97 0.01 -9.83 4.30
C VAL A 97 -0.93 -10.38 3.23
N HIS A 98 -0.40 -11.02 2.19
CA HIS A 98 -1.23 -11.70 1.19
C HIS A 98 -2.14 -12.76 1.83
N ARG A 99 -1.58 -13.59 2.73
CA ARG A 99 -2.33 -14.62 3.46
C ARG A 99 -3.41 -14.03 4.37
N ALA A 100 -3.13 -12.89 5.00
CA ALA A 100 -4.05 -12.21 5.90
C ALA A 100 -5.26 -11.57 5.18
N LEU A 101 -5.09 -11.12 3.94
CA LEU A 101 -6.11 -10.36 3.21
C LEU A 101 -6.87 -11.16 2.15
N LYS A 102 -6.25 -12.20 1.59
CA LYS A 102 -6.85 -13.08 0.55
C LYS A 102 -7.44 -12.31 -0.64
N PHE A 103 -6.88 -11.15 -0.97
CA PHE A 103 -7.23 -10.38 -2.17
C PHE A 103 -6.85 -11.15 -3.44
N SER A 104 -7.49 -10.85 -4.57
CA SER A 104 -7.22 -11.58 -5.82
C SER A 104 -5.75 -11.43 -6.19
N ALA A 105 -5.11 -12.55 -6.53
CA ALA A 105 -3.68 -12.64 -6.81
C ALA A 105 -3.30 -12.10 -8.20
N GLY A 106 -4.02 -11.10 -8.70
CA GLY A 106 -3.89 -10.58 -10.07
C GLY A 106 -2.70 -9.66 -10.31
N CYS A 107 -1.70 -9.62 -9.43
CA CYS A 107 -0.49 -8.83 -9.69
C CYS A 107 0.60 -9.72 -10.32
N ASN A 108 1.25 -9.22 -11.38
CA ASN A 108 2.43 -9.80 -12.04
C ASN A 108 3.69 -9.92 -11.13
N CYS A 109 3.53 -9.99 -9.82
CA CYS A 109 4.62 -10.06 -8.84
C CYS A 109 4.61 -11.38 -8.07
N LEU A 110 4.01 -12.44 -8.64
CA LEU A 110 4.28 -13.79 -8.18
C LEU A 110 5.79 -14.07 -8.34
N PRO A 111 6.42 -14.76 -7.37
CA PRO A 111 7.79 -15.25 -7.52
C PRO A 111 7.92 -16.19 -8.72
#